data_AF-A0AAC9L8A4-F1
#
_entry.id   AF-A0AAC9L8A4-F1
#
_cell.length_a   1.000
_cell.length_b   1.000
_cell.length_c   1.000
_cell.angle_alpha   90.00
_cell.angle_beta   90.00
_cell.angle_gamma   90.00
#
_symmetry.space_group_name_H-M   'P 1'
#
loop_
_entity.id
_entity.type
_entity.pdbx_description
1 polymer ?
#
loop_
_entity_poly.entity_id
_entity_poly.type
_entity_poly.pdbx_seq_one_letter_code
_entity_poly.pdbx_strand_id
1 'polypeptide(L)'
;MPYPASKPTFLPLTLAAVRTSTTGSDDPARAPADETVRRRAEEADRTAADCWVGLLAGCDSPARRDLSARLLALSTALSSAAGQDRWNDSAHGRRVSAAALRIGAAVEEGDGEEFAEAVSGYDQTVATAVVSLGTRLGSSTV
;
A
#
# COMPACT_ATOMS: atom_id res chain seq x y z
N MET A 1 -22.48 -16.95 -19.08
CA MET A 1 -21.22 -17.22 -18.33
C MET A 1 -21.12 -16.17 -17.23
N PRO A 2 -21.23 -16.51 -15.94
CA PRO A 2 -20.89 -15.54 -14.91
C PRO A 2 -19.36 -15.38 -14.94
N TYR A 3 -18.88 -14.15 -15.13
CA TYR A 3 -17.47 -13.86 -14.86
C TYR A 3 -17.22 -14.26 -13.40
N PRO A 4 -16.15 -15.01 -13.07
CA PRO A 4 -15.74 -15.08 -11.68
C PRO A 4 -15.52 -13.63 -11.26
N ALA A 5 -16.29 -13.15 -10.29
CA ALA A 5 -16.11 -11.81 -9.75
C ALA A 5 -14.68 -11.78 -9.18
N SER A 6 -13.72 -11.31 -9.97
CA SER A 6 -12.37 -11.06 -9.49
C SER A 6 -12.51 -10.13 -8.30
N LYS A 7 -11.94 -10.51 -7.16
CA LYS A 7 -11.93 -9.61 -6.00
C LYS A 7 -11.39 -8.25 -6.46
N PRO A 8 -12.06 -7.14 -6.10
CA PRO A 8 -11.58 -5.81 -6.45
C PRO A 8 -10.17 -5.63 -5.91
N THR A 9 -9.25 -5.20 -6.78
CA THR A 9 -7.90 -4.79 -6.41
C THR A 9 -7.94 -3.33 -6.01
N PHE A 10 -7.46 -3.04 -4.81
CA PHE A 10 -7.49 -1.74 -4.18
C PHE A 10 -6.13 -1.03 -4.22
N LEU A 11 -5.04 -1.79 -4.41
CA LEU A 11 -3.68 -1.26 -4.55
C LEU A 11 -3.04 -1.60 -5.91
N PRO A 12 -3.73 -1.42 -7.05
CA PRO A 12 -3.23 -1.86 -8.36
C PRO A 12 -1.93 -1.15 -8.77
N LEU A 13 -1.80 0.15 -8.50
CA LEU A 13 -0.61 0.93 -8.88
C LEU A 13 0.57 0.57 -7.99
N THR A 14 0.34 0.37 -6.69
CA THR A 14 1.38 -0.05 -5.75
C THR A 14 1.92 -1.42 -6.13
N LEU A 15 1.05 -2.39 -6.43
CA LEU A 15 1.46 -3.72 -6.87
C LEU A 15 2.20 -3.68 -8.22
N ALA A 16 1.81 -2.80 -9.14
CA ALA A 16 2.56 -2.59 -10.37
C ALA A 16 3.95 -1.98 -10.10
N ALA A 17 4.01 -0.92 -9.30
CA ALA A 17 5.25 -0.22 -8.94
C ALA A 17 6.26 -1.16 -8.27
N VAL A 18 5.81 -1.95 -7.30
CA VAL A 18 6.68 -2.92 -6.59
C VAL A 18 7.19 -3.99 -7.54
N ARG A 19 6.36 -4.52 -8.44
CA ARG A 19 6.81 -5.49 -9.46
C ARG A 19 7.87 -4.91 -10.37
N THR A 20 7.68 -3.67 -10.82
CA THR A 20 8.65 -3.00 -11.70
C THR A 20 9.96 -2.67 -10.98
N SER A 21 9.94 -2.37 -9.68
CA SER A 21 11.17 -2.09 -8.92
C SER A 21 12.01 -3.35 -8.68
N THR A 22 11.38 -4.50 -8.42
CA THR A 22 12.10 -5.77 -8.19
C THR A 22 12.81 -6.27 -9.45
N THR A 23 12.30 -5.94 -10.63
CA THR A 23 12.86 -6.42 -11.91
C THR A 23 14.11 -5.62 -12.35
N GLY A 24 14.34 -4.44 -11.77
CA GLY A 24 15.43 -3.54 -12.15
C GLY A 24 16.56 -3.40 -11.13
N SER A 25 16.55 -4.15 -10.03
CA SER A 25 17.57 -4.06 -8.97
C SER A 25 18.50 -5.27 -9.00
N ASP A 26 19.71 -5.10 -9.54
CA ASP A 26 20.79 -6.11 -9.49
C ASP A 26 21.48 -6.22 -8.11
N ASP A 27 21.02 -5.46 -7.11
CA ASP A 27 21.57 -5.48 -5.75
C ASP A 27 20.96 -6.63 -4.89
N PRO A 28 21.74 -7.68 -4.55
CA PRO A 28 21.25 -8.81 -3.78
C PRO A 28 20.87 -8.47 -2.33
N ALA A 29 21.37 -7.36 -1.78
CA ALA A 29 20.97 -6.90 -0.43
C ALA A 29 19.55 -6.31 -0.41
N ARG A 30 19.02 -5.94 -1.58
CA ARG A 30 17.73 -5.27 -1.75
C ARG A 30 16.56 -6.22 -2.01
N ALA A 31 16.83 -7.38 -2.58
CA ALA A 31 15.87 -8.45 -2.81
C ALA A 31 14.97 -8.79 -1.59
N PRO A 32 15.49 -8.95 -0.35
CA PRO A 32 14.64 -9.26 0.81
C PRO A 32 13.73 -8.10 1.24
N ALA A 33 14.18 -6.85 1.05
CA ALA A 33 13.38 -5.66 1.37
C ALA A 33 12.24 -5.50 0.35
N ASP A 34 12.53 -5.66 -0.94
CA ASP A 34 11.55 -5.58 -2.02
C ASP A 34 10.49 -6.71 -1.92
N GLU A 35 10.92 -7.93 -1.59
CA GLU A 35 10.02 -9.06 -1.33
C GLU A 35 9.10 -8.78 -0.13
N THR A 36 9.65 -8.19 0.93
CA THR A 36 8.87 -7.82 2.12
C THR A 36 7.84 -6.75 1.76
N VAL A 37 8.21 -5.71 1.01
CA VAL A 37 7.28 -4.66 0.53
C VAL A 37 6.19 -5.29 -0.34
N ARG A 38 6.54 -6.18 -1.27
CA ARG A 38 5.59 -6.89 -2.13
C ARG A 38 4.56 -7.67 -1.31
N ARG A 39 5.02 -8.53 -0.41
CA ARG A 39 4.13 -9.32 0.44
C ARG A 39 3.21 -8.43 1.29
N ARG A 40 3.71 -7.33 1.83
CA ARG A 40 2.87 -6.39 2.62
C ARG A 40 1.85 -5.66 1.75
N ALA A 41 2.21 -5.30 0.52
CA ALA A 41 1.27 -4.69 -0.43
C ALA A 41 0.15 -5.68 -0.80
N GLU A 42 0.47 -6.94 -1.07
CA GLU A 42 -0.53 -7.99 -1.36
C GLU A 42 -1.43 -8.32 -0.15
N GLU A 43 -0.87 -8.31 1.06
CA GLU A 43 -1.66 -8.45 2.28
C GLU A 43 -2.63 -7.27 2.47
N ALA A 44 -2.15 -6.04 2.30
CA ALA A 44 -2.97 -4.83 2.42
C ALA A 44 -4.08 -4.78 1.35
N ASP A 45 -3.76 -5.13 0.10
CA ASP A 45 -4.73 -5.19 -1.00
C ASP A 45 -5.87 -6.18 -0.71
N ARG A 46 -5.53 -7.40 -0.28
CA ARG A 46 -6.53 -8.42 0.07
C ARG A 46 -7.39 -7.99 1.24
N THR A 47 -6.79 -7.42 2.29
CA THR A 47 -7.55 -6.94 3.46
C THR A 47 -8.43 -5.74 3.10
N ALA A 48 -7.99 -4.85 2.22
CA ALA A 48 -8.82 -3.76 1.70
C ALA A 48 -10.03 -4.29 0.91
N ALA A 49 -9.83 -5.32 0.08
CA ALA A 49 -10.91 -5.98 -0.63
C ALA A 49 -11.94 -6.62 0.31
N ASP A 50 -11.47 -7.29 1.37
CA ASP A 50 -12.35 -7.90 2.37
C ASP A 50 -13.07 -6.85 3.23
N CYS A 51 -12.40 -5.74 3.55
CA CYS A 51 -12.97 -4.59 4.23
C CYS A 51 -14.11 -3.97 3.40
N TRP A 52 -13.87 -3.74 2.11
CA TRP A 52 -14.86 -3.23 1.16
C TRP A 52 -16.13 -4.09 1.10
N VAL A 53 -15.97 -5.41 0.99
CA VAL A 53 -17.12 -6.33 0.99
C VAL A 53 -17.89 -6.23 2.32
N GLY A 54 -17.19 -6.11 3.44
CA GLY A 54 -17.80 -5.88 4.75
C GLY A 54 -18.61 -4.58 4.80
N LEU A 55 -18.05 -3.49 4.29
CA LEU A 55 -18.71 -2.18 4.21
C LEU A 55 -19.98 -2.24 3.36
N LEU A 56 -19.91 -2.81 2.15
CA LEU A 56 -21.06 -2.97 1.26
C LEU A 56 -22.15 -3.87 1.85
N ALA A 57 -21.77 -4.88 2.63
CA ALA A 57 -22.70 -5.77 3.30
C ALA A 57 -23.25 -5.20 4.63
N GLY A 58 -22.80 -4.02 5.06
CA GLY A 58 -23.14 -3.44 6.36
C GLY A 58 -22.70 -4.30 7.55
N CYS A 59 -21.69 -5.16 7.35
CA CYS A 59 -21.23 -6.12 8.34
C CYS A 59 -19.97 -5.62 9.05
N ASP A 60 -19.89 -5.84 10.37
CA ASP A 60 -18.66 -5.58 11.13
C ASP A 60 -17.64 -6.72 10.91
N SER A 61 -16.88 -6.62 9.83
CA SER A 61 -15.92 -7.64 9.44
C SER A 61 -14.59 -7.49 10.20
N PRO A 62 -13.89 -8.59 10.53
CA PRO A 62 -12.55 -8.51 11.13
C PRO A 62 -11.55 -7.76 10.24
N ALA A 63 -11.79 -7.71 8.93
CA ALA A 63 -10.96 -6.96 7.98
C ALA A 63 -10.95 -5.45 8.24
N ARG A 64 -12.04 -4.88 8.81
CA ARG A 64 -12.07 -3.46 9.20
C ARG A 64 -11.03 -3.15 10.28
N ARG A 65 -10.92 -4.03 11.27
CA ARG A 65 -9.95 -3.93 12.37
C ARG A 65 -8.52 -4.21 11.91
N ASP A 66 -8.35 -5.14 10.97
CA ASP A 66 -7.04 -5.55 10.49
C ASP A 66 -6.43 -4.58 9.46
N LEU A 67 -7.25 -3.82 8.73
CA LEU A 67 -6.77 -2.98 7.63
C LEU A 67 -5.76 -1.94 8.09
N SER A 68 -6.04 -1.22 9.19
CA SER A 68 -5.12 -0.24 9.76
C SER A 68 -3.75 -0.85 10.09
N ALA A 69 -3.74 -2.06 10.66
CA ALA A 69 -2.50 -2.78 10.95
C ALA A 69 -1.74 -3.18 9.69
N ARG A 70 -2.44 -3.58 8.61
CA ARG A 70 -1.82 -3.93 7.33
C ARG A 70 -1.22 -2.72 6.62
N LEU A 71 -1.90 -1.57 6.63
CA LEU A 71 -1.39 -0.32 6.06
C LEU A 71 -0.15 0.19 6.80
N LEU A 72 -0.15 0.07 8.13
CA LEU A 72 1.04 0.37 8.96
C LEU A 72 2.21 -0.58 8.65
N ALA A 73 1.94 -1.88 8.48
CA ALA A 73 2.96 -2.86 8.11
C ALA A 73 3.58 -2.57 6.74
N LEU A 74 2.77 -2.11 5.76
CA LEU A 74 3.26 -1.67 4.46
C LEU A 74 4.12 -0.40 4.57
N SER A 75 3.65 0.61 5.31
CA SER A 75 4.43 1.84 5.56
C SER A 75 5.77 1.55 6.25
N THR A 76 5.79 0.61 7.20
CA THR A 76 7.00 0.15 7.89
C THR A 76 7.96 -0.58 6.94
N ALA A 77 7.44 -1.40 6.03
CA ALA A 77 8.27 -2.07 5.04
C ALA A 77 8.90 -1.04 4.08
N LEU A 78 8.13 -0.05 3.64
CA LEU A 78 8.61 1.05 2.81
C LEU A 78 9.66 1.89 3.53
N SER A 79 9.46 2.21 4.81
CA SER A 79 10.42 2.97 5.60
C SER A 79 11.73 2.20 5.81
N SER A 80 11.67 0.88 6.00
CA SER A 80 12.85 0.02 6.07
C SER A 80 13.63 0.02 4.75
N ALA A 81 12.94 -0.16 3.62
CA ALA A 81 13.55 -0.15 2.28
C ALA A 81 14.13 1.23 1.92
N ALA A 82 13.46 2.29 2.34
CA ALA A 82 13.86 3.68 2.12
C ALA A 82 14.90 4.18 3.13
N GLY A 83 15.11 3.48 4.25
CA GLY A 83 15.74 3.93 5.49
C GLY A 83 14.81 4.82 6.35
N GLN A 84 14.69 4.49 7.64
CA GLN A 84 13.62 4.99 8.51
C GLN A 84 13.63 6.51 8.68
N ASP A 85 14.77 7.12 9.04
CA ASP A 85 14.84 8.57 9.30
C ASP A 85 14.49 9.38 8.05
N ARG A 86 15.09 9.02 6.92
CA ARG A 86 14.84 9.65 5.62
C ARG A 86 13.41 9.45 5.11
N TRP A 87 12.76 8.33 5.43
CA TRP A 87 11.34 8.10 5.11
C TRP A 87 10.43 8.99 5.94
N ASN A 88 10.63 9.03 7.26
CA ASN A 88 9.79 9.80 8.18
C ASN A 88 9.85 11.31 7.89
N ASP A 89 11.02 11.81 7.52
CA ASP A 89 11.22 13.22 7.15
C ASP A 89 10.78 13.53 5.71
N SER A 90 10.53 12.52 4.88
CA SER A 90 10.11 12.72 3.50
C SER A 90 8.65 13.18 3.39
N ALA A 91 8.36 13.97 2.36
CA ALA A 91 6.99 14.30 1.98
C ALA A 91 6.18 13.04 1.62
N HIS A 92 6.84 11.98 1.12
CA HIS A 92 6.18 10.71 0.83
C HIS A 92 5.71 10.00 2.10
N GLY A 93 6.58 9.84 3.10
CA GLY A 93 6.22 9.21 4.38
C GLY A 93 5.06 9.91 5.07
N ARG A 94 5.07 11.26 5.13
CA ARG A 94 3.95 12.04 5.69
C ARG A 94 2.64 11.84 4.91
N ARG A 95 2.70 11.83 3.57
CA ARG A 95 1.50 11.63 2.73
C ARG A 95 0.94 10.22 2.87
N VAL A 96 1.79 9.19 2.90
CA VAL A 96 1.36 7.79 3.10
C VAL A 96 0.68 7.63 4.46
N SER A 97 1.26 8.19 5.52
CA SER A 97 0.65 8.15 6.86
C SER A 97 -0.69 8.89 6.93
N ALA A 98 -0.78 10.08 6.33
CA ALA A 98 -2.03 10.83 6.28
C ALA A 98 -3.12 10.09 5.50
N ALA A 99 -2.78 9.49 4.36
CA ALA A 99 -3.72 8.70 3.56
C ALA A 99 -4.18 7.43 4.31
N ALA A 100 -3.28 6.75 5.04
CA ALA A 100 -3.63 5.60 5.87
C ALA A 100 -4.62 5.96 7.00
N LEU A 101 -4.42 7.13 7.65
CA LEU A 101 -5.35 7.62 8.66
C LEU A 101 -6.73 7.92 8.08
N ARG A 102 -6.79 8.47 6.86
CA ARG A 102 -8.05 8.74 6.18
C ARG A 102 -8.83 7.46 5.88
N ILE A 103 -8.13 6.41 5.42
CA ILE A 103 -8.77 5.09 5.24
C ILE A 103 -9.32 4.59 6.57
N GLY A 104 -8.55 4.70 7.66
CA GLY A 104 -9.01 4.31 8.99
C GLY A 104 -10.28 5.04 9.42
N ALA A 105 -10.36 6.35 9.22
CA ALA A 105 -11.55 7.14 9.53
C ALA A 105 -12.78 6.67 8.72
N ALA A 106 -12.64 6.52 7.40
CA ALA A 106 -13.72 6.03 6.54
C ALA A 106 -14.20 4.62 6.94
N VAL A 107 -13.27 3.75 7.36
CA VAL A 107 -13.61 2.42 7.88
C VAL A 107 -14.41 2.52 9.17
N GLU A 108 -14.04 3.38 10.12
CA GLU A 108 -14.80 3.54 11.38
C GLU A 108 -16.19 4.13 11.13
N GLU A 109 -16.30 5.10 10.22
CA GLU A 109 -17.56 5.76 9.87
C GLU A 109 -18.48 4.85 9.03
N GLY A 110 -17.92 3.82 8.39
CA GLY A 110 -18.66 2.91 7.53
C GLY A 110 -19.04 3.51 6.19
N ASP A 111 -18.37 4.57 5.79
CA ASP A 111 -18.56 5.21 4.50
C ASP A 111 -17.74 4.47 3.43
N GLY A 112 -18.44 3.72 2.58
CA GLY A 112 -17.83 3.05 1.44
C GLY A 112 -17.31 4.01 0.37
N GLU A 113 -18.01 5.12 0.12
CA GLU A 113 -17.58 6.08 -0.89
C GLU A 113 -16.26 6.75 -0.47
N GLU A 114 -16.20 7.25 0.77
CA GLU A 114 -14.97 7.83 1.30
C GLU A 114 -13.85 6.79 1.41
N PHE A 115 -14.18 5.54 1.76
CA PHE A 115 -13.21 4.45 1.75
C PHE A 115 -12.58 4.26 0.37
N ALA A 116 -13.40 4.18 -0.68
CA ALA A 116 -12.91 3.97 -2.05
C ALA A 116 -12.03 5.13 -2.52
N GLU A 117 -12.42 6.37 -2.22
CA GLU A 117 -11.63 7.56 -2.53
C GLU A 117 -10.29 7.56 -1.77
N ALA A 118 -10.34 7.32 -0.46
CA ALA A 118 -9.16 7.30 0.41
C ALA A 118 -8.15 6.22 -0.02
N VAL A 119 -8.64 5.03 -0.40
CA VAL A 119 -7.79 3.93 -0.87
C VAL A 119 -7.18 4.24 -2.24
N SER A 120 -7.92 4.86 -3.16
CA SER A 120 -7.36 5.30 -4.45
C SER A 120 -6.23 6.33 -4.26
N GLY A 121 -6.45 7.33 -3.39
CA GLY A 121 -5.42 8.33 -3.05
C GLY A 121 -4.20 7.72 -2.35
N TYR A 122 -4.43 6.73 -1.49
CA TYR A 122 -3.35 5.97 -0.85
C TYR A 122 -2.52 5.18 -1.88
N ASP A 123 -3.17 4.44 -2.79
CA ASP A 123 -2.50 3.65 -3.81
C ASP A 123 -1.60 4.53 -4.70
N GLN A 124 -2.11 5.67 -5.16
CA GLN A 124 -1.32 6.61 -5.95
C GLN A 124 -0.13 7.16 -5.17
N THR A 125 -0.33 7.51 -3.90
CA THR A 125 0.72 8.05 -3.02
C THR A 125 1.84 7.02 -2.80
N VAL A 126 1.46 5.78 -2.50
CA VAL A 126 2.42 4.69 -2.26
C VAL A 126 3.14 4.30 -3.54
N ALA A 127 2.43 4.13 -4.66
CA ALA A 127 3.05 3.81 -5.95
C ALA A 127 4.09 4.87 -6.35
N THR A 128 3.76 6.15 -6.17
CA THR A 128 4.69 7.26 -6.43
C THR A 128 5.92 7.19 -5.53
N ALA A 129 5.74 6.85 -4.25
CA ALA A 129 6.84 6.68 -3.31
C ALA A 129 7.76 5.51 -3.72
N VAL A 130 7.20 4.36 -4.08
CA VAL A 130 7.95 3.18 -4.55
C VAL A 130 8.77 3.50 -5.80
N VAL A 131 8.18 4.15 -6.81
CA VAL A 131 8.90 4.57 -8.03
C VAL A 131 9.99 5.60 -7.70
N SER A 132 9.73 6.53 -6.79
CA SER A 132 10.71 7.54 -6.36
C SER A 132 11.90 6.91 -5.61
N LEU A 133 11.66 5.84 -4.84
CA LEU A 133 12.71 5.05 -4.19
C LEU A 133 13.52 4.23 -5.20
N GLY A 134 12.87 3.67 -6.23
CA GLY A 134 13.56 2.98 -7.32
C GLY A 134 14.47 3.89 -8.12
N THR A 135 13.95 5.05 -8.56
CA THR A 135 14.67 6.02 -9.41
C THR A 135 15.84 6.70 -8.71
N ARG A 136 15.68 7.14 -7.45
CA ARG A 136 16.77 7.81 -6.70
C ARG A 136 17.98 6.91 -6.44
N LEU A 137 17.78 5.59 -6.43
CA LEU A 137 18.85 4.63 -6.19
C LEU A 137 19.47 4.11 -7.50
N GLY A 138 18.77 4.18 -8.63
CA GLY A 138 19.37 4.03 -9.96
C GLY A 138 20.25 5.21 -10.40
N SER A 139 20.02 6.41 -9.83
CA SER A 139 20.88 7.59 -10.05
C SER A 139 22.14 7.64 -9.17
N SER A 140 22.34 6.70 -8.25
CA SER A 140 23.54 6.67 -7.39
C SER A 140 24.69 5.91 -8.06
N THR A 141 24.93 6.21 -9.34
CA THR A 141 26.05 5.73 -10.16
C THR A 141 26.82 6.94 -10.70
N VAL A 142 27.57 7.61 -9.82
CA VAL A 142 28.74 8.43 -10.18
C VAL A 142 29.80 8.25 -9.10
#